data_AF-X1CE19-F1
#
_entry.id   AF-X1CE19-F1
#
_cell.length_a   1.000
_cell.length_b   1.000
_cell.length_c   1.000
_cell.angle_alpha   90.00
_cell.angle_beta   90.00
_cell.angle_gamma   90.00
#
_symmetry.space_group_name_H-M   'P 1'
#
loop_
_entity.id
_entity.type
_entity.pdbx_description
1 polymer ?
#
loop_
_entity_poly.entity_id
_entity_poly.type
_entity_poly.pdbx_seq_one_letter_code
_entity_poly.pdbx_strand_id
1 'polypeptide(L)'
;HFQATTFTGKMTVSCMAAPDNCYDVVASLINDAENSIDLSVYTLSHPYILGIMLDRIADGVKVRLLLEKNTVNSFEKAYNRWSLYNLK
;
A
#
# COMPACT_ATOMS: atom_id res chain seq x y z
N HIS A 1 1.04 20.50 17.74
CA HIS A 1 2.15 20.82 16.80
C HIS A 1 2.77 19.49 16.37
N PHE A 2 2.86 19.22 15.07
CA PHE A 2 3.51 18.00 14.58
C PHE A 2 5.02 18.16 14.74
N GLN A 3 5.67 17.21 15.42
CA GLN A 3 7.14 17.19 15.52
C GLN A 3 7.68 16.20 14.51
N ALA A 4 8.30 16.72 13.45
CA ALA A 4 9.00 15.89 12.48
C ALA A 4 10.17 15.18 13.17
N THR A 5 10.33 13.88 12.89
CA THR A 5 11.49 13.10 13.35
C THR A 5 12.43 12.87 12.18
N THR A 6 13.73 13.12 12.38
CA THR A 6 14.77 12.80 11.40
C THR A 6 15.29 11.39 11.66
N PHE A 7 15.32 10.57 10.62
CA PHE A 7 15.94 9.25 10.65
C PHE A 7 17.26 9.29 9.89
N THR A 8 18.35 8.81 10.52
CA THR A 8 19.69 8.75 9.93
C THR A 8 20.22 7.33 10.00
N GLY A 9 20.72 6.80 8.90
CA GLY A 9 21.28 5.45 8.83
C GLY A 9 21.66 5.04 7.42
N LYS A 10 22.26 3.85 7.28
CA LYS A 10 22.44 3.20 5.97
C LYS A 10 21.10 2.58 5.57
N MET A 11 20.63 2.92 4.38
CA MET A 11 19.34 2.48 3.86
C MET A 11 19.56 1.80 2.51
N THR A 12 18.79 0.75 2.24
CA THR A 12 18.69 0.20 0.89
C THR A 12 17.61 0.96 0.14
N VAL A 13 17.95 1.53 -1.02
CA VAL A 13 17.00 2.22 -1.89
C VAL A 13 16.76 1.37 -3.12
N SER A 14 15.49 1.11 -3.42
CA SER A 14 15.07 0.45 -4.65
C SER A 14 14.40 1.46 -5.57
N CYS A 15 14.90 1.57 -6.80
CA CYS A 15 14.34 2.46 -7.81
C CYS A 15 13.37 1.69 -8.71
N MET A 16 12.30 2.37 -9.13
CA MET A 16 11.32 1.81 -10.07
C MET A 16 10.86 2.87 -11.07
N ALA A 17 10.48 2.41 -12.25
CA ALA A 17 9.92 3.22 -13.32
C ALA A 17 8.63 2.56 -13.82
N ALA A 18 7.60 3.37 -14.05
CA ALA A 18 6.37 2.93 -14.68
C ALA A 18 6.45 3.18 -16.19
N PRO A 19 5.96 2.25 -17.04
CA PRO A 19 5.26 1.01 -16.67
C PRO A 19 6.18 -0.20 -16.41
N ASP A 20 7.50 -0.06 -16.61
CA ASP A 20 8.41 -1.20 -16.77
C ASP A 20 8.46 -2.17 -15.57
N ASN A 21 8.76 -1.68 -14.36
CA ASN A 21 8.98 -2.55 -13.20
C ASN A 21 8.24 -2.10 -11.92
N CYS A 22 7.44 -1.03 -11.98
CA CYS A 22 6.78 -0.50 -10.79
C CYS A 22 5.84 -1.51 -10.12
N TYR A 23 5.16 -2.34 -10.92
CA TYR A 23 4.29 -3.38 -10.38
C TYR A 23 5.10 -4.44 -9.63
N ASP A 24 6.12 -5.02 -10.26
CA ASP A 24 6.91 -6.12 -9.68
C ASP A 24 7.61 -5.68 -8.40
N VAL A 25 8.19 -4.47 -8.39
CA VAL A 25 8.86 -3.93 -7.20
C VAL A 25 7.87 -3.74 -6.05
N VAL A 26 6.71 -3.13 -6.30
CA VAL A 26 5.70 -2.92 -5.25
C VAL A 26 5.11 -4.25 -4.76
N ALA A 27 4.83 -5.18 -5.67
CA ALA A 27 4.32 -6.50 -5.34
C ALA A 27 5.31 -7.28 -4.44
N SER A 28 6.61 -7.28 -4.77
CA SER A 28 7.65 -7.91 -3.94
C SER A 28 7.73 -7.27 -2.55
N LEU A 29 7.76 -5.94 -2.47
CA LEU A 29 7.85 -5.23 -1.19
C LEU A 29 6.67 -5.54 -0.26
N ILE A 30 5.46 -5.65 -0.81
CA ILE A 30 4.28 -6.06 -0.06
C ILE A 30 4.38 -7.54 0.32
N ASN A 31 4.78 -8.39 -0.63
CA ASN A 31 4.88 -9.83 -0.41
C ASN A 31 5.90 -10.21 0.66
N ASP A 32 7.01 -9.48 0.75
CA ASP A 32 8.14 -9.77 1.65
C ASP A 32 7.99 -9.10 3.02
N ALA A 33 6.90 -8.38 3.27
CA ALA A 33 6.66 -7.71 4.56
C ALA A 33 6.34 -8.73 5.66
N GLU A 34 7.14 -8.73 6.73
CA GLU A 34 6.98 -9.69 7.85
C GLU A 34 6.18 -9.15 9.04
N ASN A 35 6.18 -7.83 9.26
CA ASN A 35 5.67 -7.23 10.50
C ASN A 35 4.50 -6.28 10.26
N SER A 36 4.65 -5.35 9.32
CA SER A 36 3.62 -4.36 9.01
C SER A 36 3.73 -3.79 7.60
N ILE A 37 2.59 -3.36 7.07
CA ILE A 37 2.49 -2.59 5.82
C ILE A 37 1.71 -1.31 6.12
N ASP A 38 2.38 -0.17 5.94
CA ASP A 38 1.78 1.15 6.07
C ASP A 38 1.69 1.80 4.70
N LEU A 39 0.48 1.96 4.18
CA LEU A 39 0.27 2.46 2.83
C LEU A 39 -0.60 3.72 2.84
N SER A 40 -0.05 4.79 2.29
CA SER A 40 -0.77 6.05 2.05
C SER A 40 -0.83 6.31 0.56
N VAL A 41 -2.02 6.15 -0.04
CA VAL A 41 -2.21 6.29 -1.50
C VAL A 41 -3.50 7.04 -1.81
N TYR A 42 -3.53 7.66 -2.99
CA TYR A 42 -4.71 8.36 -3.47
C TYR A 42 -5.85 7.39 -3.83
N THR A 43 -5.54 6.37 -4.64
CA THR A 43 -6.48 5.34 -5.07
C THR A 43 -5.82 3.97 -4.95
N LEU A 44 -6.52 2.99 -4.37
CA LEU A 44 -6.13 1.58 -4.35
C LEU A 44 -7.15 0.75 -5.14
N SER A 45 -6.80 0.41 -6.39
CA SER A 45 -7.70 -0.25 -7.34
C SER A 45 -7.15 -1.54 -7.95
N HIS A 46 -5.88 -1.88 -7.73
CA HIS A 46 -5.26 -3.04 -8.38
C HIS A 46 -5.59 -4.33 -7.62
N PRO A 47 -6.40 -5.26 -8.19
CA PRO A 47 -6.91 -6.41 -7.44
C PRO A 47 -5.81 -7.37 -7.01
N TYR A 48 -4.76 -7.56 -7.82
CA TYR A 48 -3.64 -8.43 -7.46
C TYR A 48 -2.83 -7.88 -6.27
N ILE A 49 -2.66 -6.55 -6.18
CA ILE A 49 -1.97 -5.95 -5.03
C ILE A 49 -2.81 -6.16 -3.78
N LEU A 50 -4.13 -5.98 -3.88
CA LEU A 50 -5.02 -6.27 -2.76
C LEU A 50 -4.96 -7.75 -2.34
N GLY A 51 -4.90 -8.68 -3.29
CA GLY A 51 -4.72 -10.11 -3.02
C GLY A 51 -3.47 -10.39 -2.19
N ILE A 52 -2.31 -9.89 -2.61
CA ILE A 52 -1.05 -10.05 -1.87
C ILE A 52 -1.16 -9.44 -0.46
N MET A 53 -1.82 -8.30 -0.31
CA MET A 53 -2.04 -7.68 1.00
C MET A 53 -2.94 -8.55 1.90
N LEU A 54 -3.97 -9.19 1.34
CA LEU A 54 -4.84 -10.10 2.08
C LEU A 54 -4.09 -11.35 2.54
N ASP A 55 -3.22 -11.90 1.70
CA ASP A 55 -2.37 -13.04 2.07
C ASP A 55 -1.46 -12.66 3.24
N ARG A 56 -0.85 -11.47 3.20
CA ARG A 56 -0.03 -10.97 4.33
C ARG A 56 -0.84 -10.74 5.60
N ILE A 57 -2.08 -10.25 5.50
CA ILE A 57 -2.97 -10.15 6.67
C ILE A 57 -3.24 -11.53 7.26
N ALA A 58 -3.50 -12.54 6.42
CA ALA A 58 -3.72 -13.91 6.86
C ALA A 58 -2.47 -14.50 7.55
N ASP A 59 -1.27 -14.08 7.13
CA ASP A 59 0.01 -14.43 7.75
C ASP A 59 0.29 -13.64 9.06
N GLY A 60 -0.61 -12.76 9.48
CA GLY A 60 -0.49 -11.98 10.73
C GLY A 60 0.19 -10.62 10.59
N VAL A 61 0.50 -10.18 9.36
CA VAL A 61 1.11 -8.88 9.10
C VAL A 61 0.10 -7.77 9.36
N LYS A 62 0.50 -6.75 10.12
CA LYS A 62 -0.36 -5.60 10.41
C LYS A 62 -0.45 -4.64 9.23
N VAL A 63 -1.62 -4.52 8.62
CA VAL A 63 -1.87 -3.57 7.52
C VAL A 63 -2.60 -2.32 8.00
N ARG A 64 -2.07 -1.13 7.67
CA ARG A 64 -2.71 0.17 7.92
C ARG A 64 -2.81 0.95 6.61
N LEU A 65 -4.03 1.36 6.26
CA LEU A 65 -4.30 2.13 5.05
C LEU A 65 -4.74 3.55 5.37
N LEU A 66 -4.14 4.52 4.67
CA LEU A 66 -4.62 5.89 4.56
C LEU A 66 -5.01 6.15 3.09
N LEU A 67 -6.31 6.20 2.83
CA LEU A 67 -6.87 6.44 1.50
C LEU A 67 -7.52 7.81 1.41
N GLU A 68 -7.40 8.46 0.26
CA GLU A 68 -8.06 9.74 0.01
C GLU A 68 -9.59 9.57 0.00
N LYS A 69 -10.28 10.47 0.72
CA LYS A 69 -11.74 10.49 0.84
C LYS A 69 -12.39 11.16 -0.38
N ASN A 70 -11.72 12.16 -0.94
CA ASN A 70 -12.21 12.99 -2.03
C ASN A 70 -11.55 12.63 -3.36
N THR A 71 -11.79 11.41 -3.82
CA THR A 71 -11.33 11.00 -5.16
C THR A 71 -12.10 11.72 -6.27
N VAL A 72 -11.46 11.95 -7.42
CA VAL A 72 -11.94 12.81 -8.51
C VAL A 72 -13.21 12.26 -9.16
N ASN A 73 -13.40 10.94 -9.16
CA ASN A 73 -14.56 10.29 -9.77
C ASN A 73 -15.21 9.20 -8.90
N SER A 74 -16.43 8.80 -9.26
CA SER A 74 -17.24 7.82 -8.52
C SER A 74 -16.67 6.39 -8.57
N PHE A 75 -15.88 6.03 -9.59
CA PHE A 75 -15.26 4.71 -9.70
C PHE A 75 -14.12 4.54 -8.70
N GLU A 76 -13.27 5.57 -8.54
CA GLU A 76 -12.22 5.60 -7.52
C GLU A 76 -12.79 5.47 -6.10
N LYS A 77 -13.96 6.09 -5.84
CA LYS A 77 -14.67 5.91 -4.56
C LYS A 77 -15.10 4.47 -4.35
N ALA A 78 -15.54 3.79 -5.41
CA ALA A 78 -15.94 2.39 -5.35
C ALA A 78 -14.73 1.49 -5.07
N TYR A 79 -13.58 1.73 -5.72
CA TYR A 79 -12.34 0.98 -5.47
C TYR A 79 -11.82 1.17 -4.05
N ASN A 80 -11.68 2.42 -3.58
CA ASN A 80 -11.22 2.69 -2.21
C ASN A 80 -12.16 2.04 -1.18
N ARG A 81 -13.48 2.12 -1.39
CA ARG A 81 -14.46 1.50 -0.51
C ARG A 81 -14.39 -0.04 -0.55
N TRP A 82 -14.24 -0.63 -1.73
CA TRP A 82 -14.11 -2.07 -1.88
C TRP A 82 -12.84 -2.58 -1.17
N SER A 83 -11.69 -1.92 -1.38
CA SER A 83 -10.45 -2.26 -0.69
C SER A 83 -10.61 -2.20 0.84
N LEU A 84 -11.30 -1.18 1.37
CA LEU A 84 -11.62 -1.09 2.80
C LEU A 84 -12.53 -2.21 3.32
N TYR A 85 -13.45 -2.74 2.50
CA TYR A 85 -14.33 -3.84 2.92
C TYR A 85 -13.62 -5.20 2.96
N ASN A 86 -12.67 -5.43 2.05
CA ASN A 86 -11.98 -6.72 1.98
C ASN A 86 -10.87 -6.84 3.04
N LEU A 87 -10.34 -5.73 3.55
CA LEU A 87 -9.27 -5.71 4.55
C LEU A 87 -9.77 -5.65 6.01
N LYS A 88 -11.04 -6.00 6.25
CA LYS A 88 -11.66 -6.03 7.59
C LYS A 88 -11.56 -7.39 8.25
#